data_AF-A0A4Q3JCA5-F1
#
_entry.id   AF-A0A4Q3JCA5-F1
#
_cell.length_a   1.000
_cell.length_b   1.000
_cell.length_c   1.000
_cell.angle_alpha   90.00
_cell.angle_beta   90.00
_cell.angle_gamma   90.00
#
_symmetry.space_group_name_H-M   'P 1'
#
loop_
_entity.id
_entity.type
_entity.pdbx_description
1 polymer ?
#
loop_
_entity_poly.entity_id
_entity_poly.type
_entity_poly.pdbx_seq_one_letter_code
_entity_poly.pdbx_strand_id
1 'polypeptide(L)'
;MQQRRRHDDPVILAAALLHDLIEDQPGHTATLRAEFPAEVVAVVELLTEQKTDAAGHRRPKAARFADYVRGLDGDTVAHARAAVVSCADKIDNTRSLVDDEARGIPMLMELSTRPGQHREQFEKLRPIYARHASPALLAEFDRATADLAALVARWLPGRAIALAAAAHLGQFDRAGEPYILHPLRLMSRAATVDERMVAVLHDVVEDTPWTLGQLASEGFPPHVIAALDALTRRKGETYEDFIERIALVPLATRVKLLDLEDNLNAARLEEFSVDDAARVARYLAARRRLRGTLG
;
A
#
# COMPACT_ATOMS: atom_id res chain seq x y z
N MET A 1 -34.98 21.71 -24.64
CA MET A 1 -33.70 22.43 -24.42
C MET A 1 -32.70 21.42 -23.89
N GLN A 2 -31.68 21.13 -24.70
CA GLN A 2 -30.73 20.03 -24.51
C GLN A 2 -30.01 20.10 -23.17
N GLN A 3 -30.00 18.95 -22.50
CA GLN A 3 -29.09 18.59 -21.43
C GLN A 3 -27.66 18.61 -22.01
N ARG A 4 -27.04 19.79 -22.10
CA ARG A 4 -25.60 19.90 -22.40
C ARG A 4 -24.87 19.02 -21.40
N ARG A 5 -24.05 18.09 -21.89
CA ARG A 5 -23.28 17.19 -21.03
C ARG A 5 -22.46 18.06 -20.09
N ARG A 6 -22.51 17.81 -18.78
CA ARG A 6 -21.77 18.55 -17.73
C ARG A 6 -20.22 18.54 -17.92
N HIS A 7 -19.72 17.96 -19.01
CA HIS A 7 -18.30 17.78 -19.34
C HIS A 7 -17.80 18.79 -20.38
N ASP A 8 -18.70 19.50 -21.07
CA ASP A 8 -18.36 20.49 -22.11
C ASP A 8 -18.31 21.92 -21.52
N ASP A 9 -18.15 22.06 -20.20
CA ASP A 9 -17.99 23.35 -19.54
C ASP A 9 -16.60 23.91 -19.91
N PRO A 10 -16.51 25.04 -20.63
CA PRO A 10 -15.23 25.61 -21.04
C PRO A 10 -14.31 25.93 -19.85
N VAL A 11 -14.88 26.17 -18.66
CA VAL A 11 -14.11 26.40 -17.43
C VAL A 11 -13.45 25.11 -16.95
N ILE A 12 -14.17 23.98 -17.02
CA ILE A 12 -13.61 22.66 -16.64
C ILE A 12 -12.48 22.29 -17.61
N LEU A 13 -12.69 22.48 -18.91
CA LEU A 13 -11.68 22.18 -19.93
C LEU A 13 -10.44 23.06 -19.78
N ALA A 14 -10.63 24.38 -19.59
CA ALA A 14 -9.52 25.29 -19.36
C ALA A 14 -8.77 24.94 -18.06
N ALA A 15 -9.48 24.69 -16.96
CA ALA A 15 -8.85 24.33 -15.70
C ALA A 15 -8.11 22.99 -15.79
N ALA A 16 -8.64 21.99 -16.49
CA ALA A 16 -7.97 20.71 -16.70
C ALA A 16 -6.62 20.87 -17.44
N LEU A 17 -6.55 21.75 -18.43
CA LEU A 17 -5.29 22.04 -19.14
C LEU A 17 -4.28 22.84 -18.29
N LEU A 18 -4.75 23.56 -17.26
CA LEU A 18 -3.94 24.50 -16.49
C LEU A 18 -3.62 24.01 -15.08
N HIS A 19 -4.23 22.92 -14.60
CA HIS A 19 -4.12 22.52 -13.20
C HIS A 19 -2.68 22.22 -12.76
N ASP A 20 -1.88 21.63 -13.66
CA ASP A 20 -0.46 21.37 -13.41
C ASP A 20 0.45 22.60 -13.62
N LEU A 21 -0.02 23.64 -14.33
CA LEU A 21 0.81 24.79 -14.69
C LEU A 21 1.31 25.54 -13.45
N ILE A 22 0.42 25.80 -12.48
CA ILE A 22 0.83 26.46 -11.23
C ILE A 22 1.71 25.53 -10.40
N GLU A 23 1.37 24.25 -10.37
CA GLU A 23 2.08 23.23 -9.61
C GLU A 23 3.55 23.08 -10.03
N ASP A 24 3.81 23.15 -11.33
CA ASP A 24 5.14 22.98 -11.92
C ASP A 24 5.87 24.31 -12.07
N GLN A 25 5.14 25.40 -12.28
CA GLN A 25 5.70 26.73 -12.51
C GLN A 25 5.02 27.80 -11.65
N PRO A 26 5.32 27.86 -10.33
CA PRO A 26 4.66 28.78 -9.39
C PRO A 26 4.70 30.27 -9.79
N GLY A 27 5.72 30.67 -10.57
CA GLY A 27 5.87 32.02 -11.10
C GLY A 27 4.74 32.49 -12.02
N HIS A 28 3.93 31.57 -12.57
CA HIS A 28 2.83 31.89 -13.47
C HIS A 28 1.53 32.27 -12.76
N THR A 29 1.47 32.20 -11.42
CA THR A 29 0.25 32.50 -10.65
C THR A 29 -0.30 33.91 -10.93
N ALA A 30 0.57 34.92 -11.00
CA ALA A 30 0.17 36.30 -11.30
C ALA A 30 -0.35 36.46 -12.73
N THR A 31 0.32 35.81 -13.68
CA THR A 31 -0.09 35.77 -15.10
C THR A 31 -1.43 35.09 -15.27
N LEU A 32 -1.65 33.95 -14.62
CA LEU A 32 -2.91 33.22 -14.66
C LEU A 32 -4.08 34.09 -14.20
N ARG A 33 -3.89 34.83 -13.09
CA ARG A 33 -4.90 35.76 -12.56
C ARG A 33 -5.17 36.96 -13.49
N ALA A 34 -4.19 37.37 -14.27
CA ALA A 34 -4.32 38.51 -15.19
C ALA A 34 -4.96 38.11 -16.53
N GLU A 35 -4.69 36.90 -17.01
CA GLU A 35 -5.03 36.48 -18.37
C GLU A 35 -6.28 35.59 -18.46
N PHE A 36 -6.68 34.94 -17.36
CA PHE A 36 -7.81 34.00 -17.36
C PHE A 36 -9.01 34.51 -16.56
N PRO A 37 -10.24 34.09 -16.92
CA PRO A 37 -11.44 34.41 -16.15
C PRO A 37 -11.30 33.96 -14.69
N ALA A 38 -11.81 34.78 -13.75
CA ALA A 38 -11.75 34.50 -12.31
C ALA A 38 -12.31 33.13 -11.93
N GLU A 39 -13.30 32.63 -12.69
CA GLU A 39 -13.86 31.29 -12.47
C GLU A 39 -12.92 30.15 -12.85
N VAL A 40 -12.03 30.32 -13.84
CA VAL A 40 -10.99 29.34 -14.19
C VAL A 40 -9.92 29.35 -13.12
N VAL A 41 -9.45 30.54 -12.74
CA VAL A 41 -8.45 30.74 -11.68
C VAL A 41 -8.90 30.09 -10.37
N ALA A 42 -10.14 30.32 -9.96
CA ALA A 42 -10.68 29.73 -8.73
C ALA A 42 -10.67 28.20 -8.73
N VAL A 43 -10.93 27.56 -9.89
CA VAL A 43 -10.87 26.10 -10.01
C VAL A 43 -9.42 25.61 -9.94
N VAL A 44 -8.50 26.27 -10.65
CA VAL A 44 -7.07 25.89 -10.65
C VAL A 44 -6.46 26.04 -9.26
N GLU A 45 -6.78 27.13 -8.54
CA GLU A 45 -6.29 27.33 -7.16
C GLU A 45 -6.78 26.25 -6.20
N LEU A 46 -8.02 25.76 -6.34
CA LEU A 46 -8.54 24.62 -5.56
C LEU A 46 -7.82 23.30 -5.88
N LEU A 47 -7.25 23.17 -7.07
CA LEU A 47 -6.53 21.97 -7.52
C LEU A 47 -5.04 22.00 -7.22
N THR A 48 -4.50 23.14 -6.76
CA THR A 48 -3.06 23.32 -6.56
C THR A 48 -2.63 22.90 -5.16
N GLU A 49 -1.67 21.98 -5.03
CA GLU A 49 -1.05 21.65 -3.74
C GLU A 49 -0.07 22.74 -3.25
N GLN A 50 -0.20 23.14 -1.98
CA GLN A 50 0.82 23.96 -1.32
C GLN A 50 2.04 23.10 -0.94
N LYS A 51 3.10 23.15 -1.77
CA LYS A 51 4.30 22.29 -1.63
C LYS A 51 5.22 22.67 -0.45
N THR A 52 5.26 23.95 -0.07
CA THR A 52 6.15 24.50 0.96
C THR A 52 5.39 25.23 2.07
N ASP A 53 5.97 25.28 3.26
CA ASP A 53 5.48 26.13 4.35
C ASP A 53 5.95 27.59 4.20
N ALA A 54 5.55 28.45 5.15
CA ALA A 54 5.93 29.87 5.15
C ALA A 54 7.44 30.12 5.29
N ALA A 55 8.20 29.12 5.77
CA ALA A 55 9.65 29.17 5.88
C ALA A 55 10.36 28.57 4.64
N GLY A 56 9.62 28.11 3.64
CA GLY A 56 10.16 27.51 2.42
C GLY A 56 10.49 26.02 2.53
N HIS A 57 10.18 25.35 3.65
CA HIS A 57 10.45 23.93 3.80
C HIS A 57 9.37 23.08 3.12
N ARG A 58 9.80 21.96 2.52
CA ARG A 58 8.88 21.03 1.86
C ARG A 58 7.96 20.38 2.88
N ARG A 59 6.66 20.53 2.67
CA ARG A 59 5.64 19.94 3.56
C ARG A 59 5.55 18.41 3.38
N PRO A 60 5.17 17.63 4.41
CA PRO A 60 4.91 16.20 4.25
C PRO A 60 3.80 15.92 3.22
N LYS A 61 4.00 14.92 2.34
CA LYS A 61 3.02 14.58 1.28
C LYS A 61 1.64 14.26 1.83
N ALA A 62 1.57 13.53 2.96
CA ALA A 62 0.32 13.21 3.63
C ALA A 62 -0.43 14.47 4.12
N ALA A 63 0.28 15.47 4.62
CA ALA A 63 -0.33 16.74 5.05
C ALA A 63 -0.86 17.55 3.86
N ARG A 64 -0.10 17.60 2.75
CA ARG A 64 -0.56 18.26 1.51
C ARG A 64 -1.83 17.61 0.96
N PHE A 65 -1.85 16.28 0.90
CA PHE A 65 -3.03 15.56 0.46
C PHE A 65 -4.24 15.78 1.38
N ALA A 66 -4.05 15.83 2.70
CA ALA A 66 -5.13 16.12 3.64
C ALA A 66 -5.71 17.53 3.44
N ASP A 67 -4.87 18.52 3.15
CA ASP A 67 -5.31 19.88 2.82
C ASP A 67 -6.03 19.91 1.47
N TYR A 68 -5.51 19.20 0.46
CA TYR A 68 -6.12 19.06 -0.85
C TYR A 68 -7.55 18.49 -0.77
N VAL A 69 -7.74 17.41 -0.01
CA VAL A 69 -9.07 16.82 0.23
C VAL A 69 -9.99 17.82 0.91
N ARG A 70 -9.53 18.56 1.93
CA ARG A 70 -10.35 19.60 2.60
C ARG A 70 -10.67 20.77 1.67
N GLY A 71 -9.73 21.18 0.84
CA GLY A 71 -9.92 22.25 -0.14
C GLY A 71 -10.92 21.88 -1.22
N LEU A 72 -10.98 20.62 -1.64
CA LEU A 72 -11.98 20.13 -2.58
C LEU A 72 -13.37 19.89 -1.95
N ASP A 73 -13.45 19.70 -0.64
CA ASP A 73 -14.68 19.39 0.08
C ASP A 73 -15.54 20.65 0.33
N GLY A 74 -16.10 21.20 -0.74
CA GLY A 74 -17.04 22.33 -0.68
C GLY A 74 -18.15 22.23 -1.71
N ASP A 75 -19.09 23.17 -1.62
CA ASP A 75 -20.37 23.14 -2.34
C ASP A 75 -20.59 24.29 -3.34
N THR A 76 -19.56 25.11 -3.59
CA THR A 76 -19.66 26.16 -4.61
C THR A 76 -19.56 25.59 -6.03
N VAL A 77 -19.91 26.37 -7.05
CA VAL A 77 -19.66 26.01 -8.47
C VAL A 77 -18.17 25.71 -8.75
N ALA A 78 -17.23 26.45 -8.15
CA ALA A 78 -15.79 26.20 -8.31
C ALA A 78 -15.38 24.83 -7.76
N HIS A 79 -15.79 24.49 -6.54
CA HIS A 79 -15.60 23.15 -5.94
C HIS A 79 -16.21 22.03 -6.80
N ALA A 80 -17.41 22.22 -7.33
CA ALA A 80 -18.03 21.22 -8.21
C ALA A 80 -17.22 20.99 -9.50
N ARG A 81 -16.73 22.07 -10.12
CA ARG A 81 -15.84 22.00 -11.29
C ARG A 81 -14.49 21.36 -10.95
N ALA A 82 -13.87 21.74 -9.84
CA ALA A 82 -12.60 21.19 -9.37
C ALA A 82 -12.70 19.69 -9.09
N ALA A 83 -13.78 19.23 -8.45
CA ALA A 83 -14.00 17.80 -8.21
C ALA A 83 -14.09 17.00 -9.52
N VAL A 84 -14.68 17.56 -10.58
CA VAL A 84 -14.73 16.92 -11.92
C VAL A 84 -13.35 16.84 -12.54
N VAL A 85 -12.58 17.93 -12.53
CA VAL A 85 -11.21 17.96 -13.06
C VAL A 85 -10.32 16.97 -12.30
N SER A 86 -10.35 17.00 -10.96
CA SER A 86 -9.57 16.08 -10.13
C SER A 86 -9.94 14.62 -10.37
N CYS A 87 -11.22 14.31 -10.55
CA CYS A 87 -11.66 12.95 -10.87
C CYS A 87 -11.10 12.47 -12.21
N ALA A 88 -11.17 13.32 -13.25
CA ALA A 88 -10.62 13.02 -14.56
C ALA A 88 -9.09 12.82 -14.53
N ASP A 89 -8.36 13.70 -13.83
CA ASP A 89 -6.92 13.56 -13.60
C ASP A 89 -6.56 12.23 -12.91
N LYS A 90 -7.29 11.84 -11.85
CA LYS A 90 -7.02 10.57 -11.18
C LYS A 90 -7.33 9.36 -12.05
N ILE A 91 -8.33 9.43 -12.92
CA ILE A 91 -8.60 8.38 -13.92
C ILE A 91 -7.41 8.25 -14.87
N ASP A 92 -6.96 9.37 -15.45
CA ASP A 92 -5.91 9.39 -16.47
C ASP A 92 -4.57 8.89 -15.91
N ASN A 93 -4.15 9.40 -14.75
CA ASN A 93 -2.95 8.95 -14.04
C ASN A 93 -2.99 7.45 -13.71
N THR A 94 -4.15 6.96 -13.26
CA THR A 94 -4.32 5.55 -12.88
C THR A 94 -4.25 4.63 -14.09
N ARG A 95 -4.90 5.02 -15.20
CA ARG A 95 -4.86 4.25 -16.45
C ARG A 95 -3.46 4.23 -17.06
N SER A 96 -2.79 5.38 -17.11
CA SER A 96 -1.42 5.46 -17.61
C SER A 96 -0.50 4.52 -16.83
N LEU A 97 -0.60 4.51 -15.50
CA LEU A 97 0.14 3.57 -14.65
C LEU A 97 -0.14 2.10 -14.99
N VAL A 98 -1.42 1.73 -15.17
CA VAL A 98 -1.81 0.35 -15.51
C VAL A 98 -1.30 -0.04 -16.89
N ASP A 99 -1.41 0.86 -17.88
CA ASP A 99 -1.01 0.61 -19.26
C ASP A 99 0.52 0.52 -19.40
N ASP A 100 1.28 1.29 -18.62
CA ASP A 100 2.73 1.24 -18.60
C ASP A 100 3.25 -0.08 -17.98
N GLU A 101 2.65 -0.52 -16.87
CA GLU A 101 2.94 -1.83 -16.27
C GLU A 101 2.56 -2.98 -17.20
N ALA A 102 1.44 -2.88 -17.93
CA ALA A 102 1.06 -3.85 -18.95
C ALA A 102 2.07 -3.92 -20.11
N ARG A 103 2.79 -2.82 -20.38
CA ARG A 103 3.88 -2.74 -21.36
C ARG A 103 5.24 -3.17 -20.79
N GLY A 104 5.31 -3.57 -19.53
CA GLY A 104 6.53 -4.02 -18.86
C GLY A 104 7.41 -2.88 -18.34
N ILE A 105 6.87 -1.66 -18.24
CA ILE A 105 7.54 -0.54 -17.58
C ILE A 105 7.23 -0.65 -16.08
N PRO A 106 8.23 -0.86 -15.20
CA PRO A 106 8.01 -1.26 -13.80
C PRO A 106 7.64 -0.07 -12.89
N MET A 107 6.65 0.72 -13.29
CA MET A 107 6.24 1.94 -12.61
C MET A 107 5.94 1.72 -11.12
N LEU A 108 5.27 0.63 -10.74
CA LEU A 108 4.94 0.30 -9.34
C LEU A 108 6.17 0.17 -8.44
N MET A 109 7.34 -0.18 -9.00
CA MET A 109 8.62 -0.18 -8.26
C MET A 109 9.13 1.23 -7.99
N GLU A 110 8.92 2.13 -8.95
CA GLU A 110 9.52 3.48 -9.00
C GLU A 110 8.60 4.57 -8.41
N LEU A 111 7.33 4.25 -8.16
CA LEU A 111 6.36 5.20 -7.64
C LEU A 111 6.79 5.81 -6.29
N SER A 112 6.65 7.14 -6.21
CA SER A 112 6.84 7.89 -4.95
C SER A 112 5.67 7.75 -3.99
N THR A 113 4.43 7.58 -4.50
CA THR A 113 3.26 7.19 -3.69
C THR A 113 3.14 5.68 -3.76
N ARG A 114 3.17 4.99 -2.62
CA ARG A 114 3.05 3.53 -2.61
C ARG A 114 1.61 3.08 -2.92
N PRO A 115 1.39 1.88 -3.47
CA PRO A 115 0.07 1.42 -3.89
C PRO A 115 -1.01 1.44 -2.78
N GLY A 116 -0.65 1.10 -1.55
CA GLY A 116 -1.57 1.19 -0.40
C GLY A 116 -2.01 2.63 -0.11
N GLN A 117 -1.12 3.60 -0.33
CA GLN A 117 -1.44 5.02 -0.16
C GLN A 117 -2.37 5.51 -1.28
N HIS A 118 -2.19 5.05 -2.52
CA HIS A 118 -3.13 5.34 -3.61
C HIS A 118 -4.55 4.88 -3.27
N ARG A 119 -4.71 3.67 -2.73
CA ARG A 119 -6.01 3.16 -2.28
C ARG A 119 -6.67 4.09 -1.26
N GLU A 120 -5.94 4.50 -0.22
CA GLU A 120 -6.45 5.44 0.78
C GLU A 120 -6.83 6.81 0.19
N GLN A 121 -6.06 7.29 -0.79
CA GLN A 121 -6.36 8.55 -1.47
C GLN A 121 -7.68 8.44 -2.25
N PHE A 122 -7.87 7.36 -3.01
CA PHE A 122 -9.09 7.13 -3.77
C PHE A 122 -10.31 6.98 -2.87
N GLU A 123 -10.20 6.25 -1.75
CA GLU A 123 -11.27 6.10 -0.76
C GLU A 123 -11.72 7.45 -0.19
N LYS A 124 -10.79 8.38 0.06
CA LYS A 124 -11.08 9.73 0.57
C LYS A 124 -11.69 10.66 -0.48
N LEU A 125 -11.24 10.54 -1.73
CA LEU A 125 -11.68 11.41 -2.82
C LEU A 125 -13.03 10.99 -3.42
N ARG A 126 -13.31 9.69 -3.44
CA ARG A 126 -14.52 9.14 -4.08
C ARG A 126 -15.83 9.78 -3.58
N PRO A 127 -16.06 10.00 -2.26
CA PRO A 127 -17.28 10.68 -1.79
C PRO A 127 -17.42 12.12 -2.30
N ILE A 128 -16.30 12.85 -2.42
CA ILE A 128 -16.28 14.21 -2.97
C ILE A 128 -16.68 14.17 -4.44
N TYR A 129 -16.10 13.25 -5.22
CA TYR A 129 -16.43 13.07 -6.63
C TYR A 129 -17.89 12.68 -6.82
N ALA A 130 -18.44 11.81 -5.97
CA ALA A 130 -19.81 11.34 -6.09
C ALA A 130 -20.87 12.45 -5.97
N ARG A 131 -20.56 13.56 -5.29
CA ARG A 131 -21.47 14.72 -5.21
C ARG A 131 -21.54 15.52 -6.51
N HIS A 132 -20.45 15.57 -7.27
CA HIS A 132 -20.26 16.57 -8.32
C HIS A 132 -20.08 15.96 -9.72
N ALA A 133 -19.43 14.81 -9.83
CA ALA A 133 -19.17 14.10 -11.08
C ALA A 133 -20.45 13.47 -11.68
N SER A 134 -20.45 13.25 -12.99
CA SER A 134 -21.54 12.48 -13.62
C SER A 134 -21.43 11.00 -13.23
N PRO A 135 -22.55 10.24 -13.26
CA PRO A 135 -22.50 8.80 -13.03
C PRO A 135 -21.54 8.06 -13.96
N ALA A 136 -21.40 8.51 -15.20
CA ALA A 136 -20.48 7.91 -16.17
C ALA A 136 -19.01 8.14 -15.79
N LEU A 137 -18.65 9.36 -15.37
CA LEU A 137 -17.29 9.67 -14.93
C LEU A 137 -16.94 8.95 -13.63
N LEU A 138 -17.87 8.90 -12.66
CA LEU A 138 -17.66 8.16 -11.41
C LEU A 138 -17.50 6.66 -11.66
N ALA A 139 -18.28 6.07 -12.57
CA ALA A 139 -18.12 4.67 -12.95
C ALA A 139 -16.77 4.41 -13.64
N GLU A 140 -16.21 5.40 -14.35
CA GLU A 140 -14.87 5.29 -14.92
C GLU A 140 -13.79 5.35 -13.85
N PHE A 141 -13.94 6.23 -12.86
CA PHE A 141 -13.07 6.26 -11.69
C PHE A 141 -13.07 4.92 -10.95
N ASP A 142 -14.25 4.35 -10.71
CA ASP A 142 -14.38 3.04 -10.06
C ASP A 142 -13.73 1.91 -10.88
N ARG A 143 -13.83 1.94 -12.22
CA ARG A 143 -13.11 0.99 -13.09
C ARG A 143 -11.60 1.16 -13.01
N ALA A 144 -11.09 2.36 -13.22
CA ALA A 144 -9.65 2.62 -13.22
C ALA A 144 -9.01 2.22 -11.88
N THR A 145 -9.66 2.56 -10.76
CA THR A 145 -9.17 2.18 -9.42
C THR A 145 -9.24 0.67 -9.17
N ALA A 146 -10.26 -0.03 -9.69
CA ALA A 146 -10.35 -1.48 -9.63
C ALA A 146 -9.26 -2.17 -10.48
N ASP A 147 -8.97 -1.64 -11.67
CA ASP A 147 -7.93 -2.18 -12.55
C ASP A 147 -6.54 -2.05 -11.91
N LEU A 148 -6.24 -0.90 -11.31
CA LEU A 148 -5.01 -0.72 -10.54
C LEU A 148 -4.96 -1.65 -9.32
N ALA A 149 -6.05 -1.79 -8.57
CA ALA A 149 -6.10 -2.71 -7.44
C ALA A 149 -5.82 -4.17 -7.87
N ALA A 150 -6.40 -4.60 -9.00
CA ALA A 150 -6.16 -5.93 -9.56
C ALA A 150 -4.71 -6.10 -10.03
N LEU A 151 -4.10 -5.07 -10.62
CA LEU A 151 -2.70 -5.07 -11.01
C LEU A 151 -1.79 -5.21 -9.77
N VAL A 152 -2.01 -4.38 -8.75
CA VAL A 152 -1.25 -4.41 -7.49
C VAL A 152 -1.37 -5.78 -6.83
N ALA A 153 -2.56 -6.37 -6.79
CA ALA A 153 -2.77 -7.71 -6.23
C ALA A 153 -1.93 -8.80 -6.93
N ARG A 154 -1.74 -8.71 -8.26
CA ARG A 154 -0.87 -9.63 -9.02
C ARG A 154 0.61 -9.37 -8.78
N TRP A 155 0.99 -8.13 -8.51
CA TRP A 155 2.37 -7.69 -8.29
C TRP A 155 2.88 -8.01 -6.87
N LEU A 156 2.01 -7.93 -5.86
CA LEU A 156 2.38 -8.07 -4.44
C LEU A 156 3.16 -9.34 -4.07
N PRO A 157 2.88 -10.54 -4.61
CA PRO A 157 3.67 -11.73 -4.30
C PRO A 157 5.14 -11.59 -4.73
N GLY A 158 5.39 -11.02 -5.91
CA GLY A 158 6.75 -10.73 -6.39
C GLY A 158 7.41 -9.65 -5.53
N ARG A 159 6.65 -8.62 -5.16
CA ARG A 159 7.12 -7.58 -4.24
C ARG A 159 7.50 -8.14 -2.87
N ALA A 160 6.73 -9.06 -2.31
CA ALA A 160 7.01 -9.68 -1.03
C ALA A 160 8.38 -10.38 -1.02
N ILE A 161 8.67 -11.14 -2.09
CA ILE A 161 9.96 -11.82 -2.25
C ILE A 161 11.10 -10.80 -2.37
N ALA A 162 10.95 -9.80 -3.23
CA ALA A 162 11.97 -8.77 -3.43
C ALA A 162 12.25 -7.99 -2.13
N LEU A 163 11.21 -7.69 -1.36
CA LEU A 163 11.32 -7.00 -0.08
C LEU A 163 12.04 -7.87 0.95
N ALA A 164 11.64 -9.13 1.12
CA ALA A 164 12.30 -10.05 2.04
C ALA A 164 13.78 -10.25 1.68
N ALA A 165 14.09 -10.43 0.40
CA ALA A 165 15.47 -10.59 -0.06
C ALA A 165 16.34 -9.35 0.22
N ALA A 166 15.78 -8.15 0.01
CA ALA A 166 16.47 -6.90 0.33
C ALA A 166 16.63 -6.68 1.84
N ALA A 167 15.60 -7.03 2.63
CA ALA A 167 15.57 -6.82 4.07
C ALA A 167 16.59 -7.74 4.80
N HIS A 168 16.72 -8.98 4.35
CA HIS A 168 17.66 -9.97 4.91
C HIS A 168 19.00 -10.03 4.16
N LEU A 169 19.32 -9.03 3.33
CA LEU A 169 20.58 -8.99 2.59
C LEU A 169 21.77 -8.92 3.57
N GLY A 170 22.68 -9.90 3.47
CA GLY A 170 23.84 -10.00 4.37
C GLY A 170 23.55 -10.67 5.71
N GLN A 171 22.31 -11.12 5.95
CA GLN A 171 21.98 -11.96 7.10
C GLN A 171 22.25 -13.43 6.79
N PHE A 172 22.88 -14.12 7.75
CA PHE A 172 23.20 -15.54 7.67
C PHE A 172 22.57 -16.29 8.83
N ASP A 173 22.18 -17.55 8.60
CA ASP A 173 21.67 -18.42 9.65
C ASP A 173 22.82 -19.06 10.47
N ARG A 174 22.47 -19.89 11.46
CA ARG A 174 23.45 -20.54 12.35
C ARG A 174 24.40 -21.50 11.62
N ALA A 175 24.02 -21.99 10.44
CA ALA A 175 24.84 -22.85 9.61
C ALA A 175 25.70 -22.04 8.61
N GLY A 176 25.64 -20.70 8.66
CA GLY A 176 26.38 -19.83 7.74
C GLY A 176 25.74 -19.69 6.36
N GLU A 177 24.51 -20.18 6.16
CA GLU A 177 23.78 -20.06 4.90
C GLU A 177 23.01 -18.72 4.83
N PRO A 178 22.77 -18.14 3.64
CA PRO A 178 21.97 -16.93 3.50
C PRO A 178 20.57 -17.10 4.12
N TYR A 179 20.20 -16.19 5.04
CA TYR A 179 18.98 -16.31 5.83
C TYR A 179 17.71 -16.38 4.98
N ILE A 180 17.67 -15.65 3.86
CA ILE A 180 16.54 -15.61 2.92
C ILE A 180 16.08 -17.00 2.44
N LEU A 181 16.97 -18.01 2.47
CA LEU A 181 16.60 -19.38 2.13
C LEU A 181 15.54 -19.95 3.06
N HIS A 182 15.50 -19.54 4.34
CA HIS A 182 14.48 -19.98 5.29
C HIS A 182 13.07 -19.49 4.88
N PRO A 183 12.79 -18.18 4.77
CA PRO A 183 11.47 -17.72 4.31
C PRO A 183 11.05 -18.28 2.95
N LEU A 184 11.99 -18.49 2.02
CA LEU A 184 11.69 -19.11 0.72
C LEU A 184 11.26 -20.59 0.82
N ARG A 185 11.81 -21.37 1.77
CA ARG A 185 11.36 -22.74 2.02
C ARG A 185 9.94 -22.78 2.57
N LEU A 186 9.60 -21.89 3.50
CA LEU A 186 8.25 -21.76 4.03
C LEU A 186 7.27 -21.39 2.91
N MET A 187 7.62 -20.37 2.11
CA MET A 187 6.83 -19.95 0.96
C MET A 187 6.60 -21.11 -0.03
N SER A 188 7.62 -21.91 -0.32
CA SER A 188 7.50 -23.05 -1.26
C SER A 188 6.54 -24.14 -0.76
N ARG A 189 6.31 -24.22 0.56
CA ARG A 189 5.41 -25.20 1.19
C ARG A 189 4.00 -24.63 1.45
N ALA A 190 3.82 -23.32 1.32
CA ALA A 190 2.55 -22.64 1.53
C ALA A 190 1.54 -22.89 0.39
N ALA A 191 0.27 -23.08 0.76
CA ALA A 191 -0.77 -23.51 -0.17
C ALA A 191 -1.39 -22.36 -0.95
N THR A 192 -1.61 -21.21 -0.30
CA THR A 192 -2.28 -20.05 -0.90
C THR A 192 -1.29 -18.91 -1.17
N VAL A 193 -1.68 -17.97 -2.05
CA VAL A 193 -0.88 -16.77 -2.32
C VAL A 193 -0.68 -15.93 -1.05
N ASP A 194 -1.71 -15.83 -0.20
CA ASP A 194 -1.61 -15.11 1.07
C ASP A 194 -0.66 -15.80 2.05
N GLU A 195 -0.74 -17.13 2.18
CA GLU A 195 0.21 -17.90 3.01
C GLU A 195 1.64 -17.73 2.50
N ARG A 196 1.85 -17.68 1.18
CA ARG A 196 3.17 -17.45 0.56
C ARG A 196 3.72 -16.06 0.88
N MET A 197 2.89 -15.02 0.75
CA MET A 197 3.28 -13.65 1.10
C MET A 197 3.62 -13.53 2.58
N VAL A 198 2.79 -14.08 3.47
CA VAL A 198 3.05 -14.05 4.92
C VAL A 198 4.30 -14.86 5.25
N ALA A 199 4.47 -16.05 4.67
CA ALA A 199 5.64 -16.90 4.88
C ALA A 199 6.96 -16.22 4.51
N VAL A 200 7.02 -15.57 3.34
CA VAL A 200 8.26 -14.91 2.91
C VAL A 200 8.56 -13.63 3.72
N LEU A 201 7.54 -13.01 4.32
CA LEU A 201 7.66 -11.76 5.09
C LEU A 201 7.69 -11.94 6.61
N HIS A 202 7.51 -13.16 7.14
CA HIS A 202 7.16 -13.34 8.55
C HIS A 202 8.21 -12.79 9.54
N ASP A 203 9.49 -12.85 9.21
CA ASP A 203 10.57 -12.32 10.05
C ASP A 203 11.02 -10.91 9.66
N VAL A 204 10.51 -10.36 8.55
CA VAL A 204 10.97 -9.06 8.03
C VAL A 204 10.77 -7.95 9.06
N VAL A 205 9.63 -7.94 9.75
CA VAL A 205 9.34 -6.91 10.77
C VAL A 205 10.07 -7.18 12.08
N GLU A 206 10.37 -8.44 12.40
CA GLU A 206 11.05 -8.81 13.65
C GLU A 206 12.55 -8.55 13.59
N ASP A 207 13.18 -8.86 12.44
CA ASP A 207 14.64 -8.84 12.29
C ASP A 207 15.20 -7.59 11.60
N THR A 208 14.35 -6.76 10.99
CA THR A 208 14.80 -5.64 10.16
C THR A 208 14.10 -4.32 10.52
N PRO A 209 14.60 -3.16 10.05
CA PRO A 209 13.95 -1.86 10.31
C PRO A 209 12.57 -1.68 9.65
N TRP A 210 12.07 -2.66 8.90
CA TRP A 210 10.75 -2.59 8.30
C TRP A 210 9.64 -2.63 9.36
N THR A 211 8.57 -1.88 9.09
CA THR A 211 7.40 -1.80 9.97
C THR A 211 6.14 -2.29 9.26
N LEU A 212 5.15 -2.74 10.03
CA LEU A 212 3.83 -3.11 9.51
C LEU A 212 3.18 -1.96 8.71
N GLY A 213 3.38 -0.70 9.13
CA GLY A 213 2.86 0.48 8.43
C GLY A 213 3.50 0.70 7.05
N GLN A 214 4.79 0.40 6.91
CA GLN A 214 5.46 0.44 5.61
C GLN A 214 4.97 -0.69 4.71
N LEU A 215 4.78 -1.90 5.23
CA LEU A 215 4.16 -3.00 4.47
C LEU A 215 2.72 -2.65 4.03
N ALA A 216 1.91 -2.09 4.92
CA ALA A 216 0.56 -1.62 4.57
C ALA A 216 0.61 -0.56 3.45
N SER A 217 1.59 0.35 3.50
CA SER A 217 1.81 1.36 2.47
C SER A 217 2.15 0.76 1.11
N GLU A 218 2.92 -0.33 1.06
CA GLU A 218 3.21 -1.08 -0.18
C GLU A 218 1.95 -1.68 -0.83
N GLY A 219 0.85 -1.78 -0.09
CA GLY A 219 -0.45 -2.25 -0.60
C GLY A 219 -0.85 -3.65 -0.14
N PHE A 220 -0.05 -4.29 0.74
CA PHE A 220 -0.41 -5.60 1.29
C PHE A 220 -1.81 -5.57 1.95
N PRO A 221 -2.65 -6.59 1.71
CA PRO A 221 -4.02 -6.62 2.23
C PRO A 221 -4.07 -6.58 3.76
N PRO A 222 -5.13 -6.00 4.37
CA PRO A 222 -5.26 -5.92 5.83
C PRO A 222 -5.14 -7.26 6.55
N HIS A 223 -5.66 -8.35 5.99
CA HIS A 223 -5.57 -9.69 6.59
C HIS A 223 -4.15 -10.27 6.54
N VAL A 224 -3.35 -9.92 5.53
CA VAL A 224 -1.91 -10.26 5.45
C VAL A 224 -1.14 -9.48 6.52
N ILE A 225 -1.40 -8.18 6.66
CA ILE A 225 -0.80 -7.35 7.71
C ILE A 225 -1.15 -7.86 9.11
N ALA A 226 -2.41 -8.22 9.35
CA ALA A 226 -2.84 -8.79 10.63
C ALA A 226 -2.14 -10.12 10.94
N ALA A 227 -1.89 -10.96 9.93
CA ALA A 227 -1.14 -12.19 10.11
C ALA A 227 0.34 -11.93 10.42
N LEU A 228 0.96 -10.93 9.79
CA LEU A 228 2.33 -10.52 10.09
C LEU A 228 2.45 -9.91 11.49
N ASP A 229 1.49 -9.09 11.93
CA ASP A 229 1.42 -8.61 13.32
C ASP A 229 1.33 -9.78 14.30
N ALA A 230 0.45 -10.75 14.01
CA ALA A 230 0.30 -11.95 14.82
C ALA A 230 1.61 -12.74 14.94
N LEU A 231 2.42 -12.79 13.88
CA LEU A 231 3.70 -13.49 13.83
C LEU A 231 4.89 -12.68 14.38
N THR A 232 4.73 -11.38 14.58
CA THR A 232 5.79 -10.53 15.17
C THR A 232 5.65 -10.57 16.69
N ARG A 233 6.72 -10.98 17.39
CA ARG A 233 6.67 -11.06 18.86
C ARG A 233 6.67 -9.69 19.52
N ARG A 234 5.86 -9.50 20.58
CA ARG A 234 5.80 -8.24 21.33
C ARG A 234 6.84 -8.19 22.44
N LYS A 235 7.35 -6.99 22.75
CA LYS A 235 8.27 -6.78 23.87
C LYS A 235 7.59 -7.16 25.20
N GLY A 236 8.19 -8.09 25.94
CA GLY A 236 7.67 -8.58 27.22
C GLY A 236 6.61 -9.69 27.11
N GLU A 237 6.26 -10.13 25.90
CA GLU A 237 5.30 -11.23 25.69
C GLU A 237 5.96 -12.59 25.97
N THR A 238 5.28 -13.43 26.76
CA THR A 238 5.71 -14.81 26.97
C THR A 238 5.58 -15.61 25.67
N TYR A 239 6.32 -16.72 25.55
CA TYR A 239 6.22 -17.52 24.35
C TYR A 239 4.83 -18.19 24.23
N GLU A 240 4.25 -18.54 25.37
CA GLU A 240 2.91 -19.12 25.47
C GLU A 240 1.84 -18.13 25.00
N ASP A 241 1.85 -16.89 25.51
CA ASP A 241 0.91 -15.84 25.09
C ASP A 241 1.04 -15.51 23.59
N PHE A 242 2.28 -15.52 23.09
CA PHE A 242 2.56 -15.34 21.66
C PHE A 242 1.89 -16.43 20.81
N ILE A 243 2.01 -17.70 21.21
CA ILE A 243 1.38 -18.82 20.51
C ILE A 243 -0.16 -18.75 20.61
N GLU A 244 -0.71 -18.36 21.76
CA GLU A 244 -2.16 -18.15 21.92
C GLU A 244 -2.67 -17.04 20.99
N ARG A 245 -1.93 -15.94 20.86
CA ARG A 245 -2.28 -14.85 19.93
C ARG A 245 -2.24 -15.30 18.46
N ILE A 246 -1.22 -16.06 18.08
CA ILE A 246 -1.13 -16.64 16.72
C ILE A 246 -2.32 -17.55 16.44
N ALA A 247 -2.75 -18.35 17.43
CA ALA A 247 -3.84 -19.32 17.30
C ALA A 247 -5.20 -18.68 16.96
N LEU A 248 -5.37 -17.37 17.23
CA LEU A 248 -6.58 -16.61 16.89
C LEU A 248 -6.63 -16.19 15.41
N VAL A 249 -5.51 -16.28 14.69
CA VAL A 249 -5.40 -15.82 13.30
C VAL A 249 -5.05 -17.02 12.41
N PRO A 250 -6.03 -17.60 11.68
CA PRO A 250 -5.81 -18.84 10.90
C PRO A 250 -4.64 -18.76 9.91
N LEU A 251 -4.47 -17.61 9.24
CA LEU A 251 -3.38 -17.40 8.29
C LEU A 251 -2.01 -17.42 8.98
N ALA A 252 -1.87 -16.74 10.12
CA ALA A 252 -0.65 -16.75 10.93
C ALA A 252 -0.37 -18.15 11.49
N THR A 253 -1.41 -18.85 11.97
CA THR A 253 -1.32 -20.22 12.47
C THR A 253 -0.69 -21.16 11.44
N ARG A 254 -1.17 -21.12 10.19
CA ARG A 254 -0.64 -21.97 9.11
C ARG A 254 0.83 -21.69 8.83
N VAL A 255 1.21 -20.42 8.74
CA VAL A 255 2.61 -20.04 8.50
C VAL A 255 3.49 -20.40 9.69
N LYS A 256 3.03 -20.20 10.92
CA LYS A 256 3.81 -20.60 12.11
C LYS A 256 4.02 -22.11 12.18
N LEU A 257 3.06 -22.92 11.71
CA LEU A 257 3.26 -24.36 11.60
C LEU A 257 4.36 -24.72 10.60
N LEU A 258 4.42 -24.03 9.45
CA LEU A 258 5.49 -24.22 8.47
C LEU A 258 6.86 -23.83 9.03
N ASP A 259 6.92 -22.68 9.72
CA ASP A 259 8.12 -22.20 10.43
C ASP A 259 8.60 -23.21 11.48
N LEU A 260 7.71 -23.64 12.38
CA LEU A 260 8.03 -24.64 13.40
C LEU A 260 8.51 -25.96 12.77
N GLU A 261 7.96 -26.37 11.63
CA GLU A 261 8.39 -27.57 10.92
C GLU A 261 9.76 -27.41 10.25
N ASP A 262 10.09 -26.24 9.69
CA ASP A 262 11.44 -25.95 9.16
C ASP A 262 12.47 -25.93 10.31
N ASN A 263 12.13 -25.29 11.43
CA ASN A 263 12.98 -25.19 12.60
C ASN A 263 13.16 -26.52 13.37
N LEU A 264 12.19 -27.43 13.29
CA LEU A 264 12.27 -28.77 13.89
C LEU A 264 13.01 -29.78 12.99
N ASN A 265 13.42 -29.39 11.77
CA ASN A 265 14.12 -30.28 10.87
C ASN A 265 15.55 -30.55 11.36
N ALA A 266 15.69 -31.62 12.15
CA ALA A 266 16.94 -32.06 12.79
C ALA A 266 18.06 -32.41 11.80
N ALA A 267 17.76 -32.60 10.51
CA ALA A 267 18.76 -32.87 9.48
C ALA A 267 19.73 -31.71 9.25
N ARG A 268 19.49 -30.53 9.86
CA ARG A 268 20.34 -29.33 9.75
C ARG A 268 21.22 -29.08 10.97
N LEU A 269 21.16 -29.92 12.01
CA LEU A 269 21.96 -29.75 13.22
C LEU A 269 23.14 -30.74 13.20
N GLU A 270 24.36 -30.23 13.05
CA GLU A 270 25.59 -31.05 13.13
C GLU A 270 25.87 -31.51 14.57
N GLU A 271 25.48 -30.71 15.57
CA GLU A 271 25.58 -31.03 17.01
C GLU A 271 24.26 -30.72 17.72
N PHE A 272 23.88 -31.54 18.70
CA PHE A 272 22.63 -31.42 19.46
C PHE A 272 22.91 -31.19 20.95
N SER A 273 22.53 -30.02 21.46
CA SER A 273 22.73 -29.61 22.86
C SER A 273 21.50 -29.83 23.75
N VAL A 274 21.68 -29.70 25.07
CA VAL A 274 20.56 -29.74 26.04
C VAL A 274 19.59 -28.57 25.83
N ASP A 275 20.10 -27.40 25.44
CA ASP A 275 19.27 -26.23 25.12
C ASP A 275 18.41 -26.46 23.87
N ASP A 276 18.90 -27.27 22.93
CA ASP A 276 18.12 -27.69 21.76
C ASP A 276 16.96 -28.61 22.16
N ALA A 277 17.16 -29.51 23.13
CA ALA A 277 16.08 -30.37 23.64
C ALA A 277 14.94 -29.56 24.26
N ALA A 278 15.26 -28.55 25.09
CA ALA A 278 14.25 -27.68 25.69
C ALA A 278 13.54 -26.79 24.65
N ARG A 279 14.26 -26.33 23.62
CA ARG A 279 13.67 -25.60 22.48
C ARG A 279 12.73 -26.49 21.67
N VAL A 280 13.15 -27.70 21.34
CA VAL A 280 12.35 -28.69 20.61
C VAL A 280 11.08 -29.03 21.38
N ALA A 281 11.15 -29.26 22.69
CA ALA A 281 9.98 -29.53 23.52
C ALA A 281 8.95 -28.38 23.46
N ARG A 282 9.40 -27.12 23.55
CA ARG A 282 8.54 -25.94 23.38
C ARG A 282 7.92 -25.86 21.99
N TYR A 283 8.69 -26.11 20.93
CA TYR A 283 8.20 -26.08 19.55
C TYR A 283 7.17 -27.18 19.28
N LEU A 284 7.38 -28.38 19.82
CA LEU A 284 6.40 -29.46 19.74
C LEU A 284 5.10 -29.13 20.49
N ALA A 285 5.19 -28.49 21.66
CA ALA A 285 4.02 -28.03 22.41
C ALA A 285 3.24 -26.96 21.62
N ALA A 286 3.93 -25.96 21.09
CA ALA A 286 3.32 -24.93 20.23
C ALA A 286 2.66 -25.56 18.99
N ARG A 287 3.34 -26.48 18.31
CA ARG A 287 2.78 -27.17 17.14
C ARG A 287 1.51 -27.95 17.47
N ARG A 288 1.46 -28.64 18.62
CA ARG A 288 0.25 -29.33 19.09
C ARG A 288 -0.89 -28.34 19.34
N ARG A 289 -0.59 -27.23 20.04
CA ARG A 289 -1.56 -26.18 20.35
C ARG A 289 -2.18 -25.56 19.09
N LEU A 290 -1.34 -25.22 18.11
CA LEU A 290 -1.73 -24.60 16.85
C LEU A 290 -2.45 -25.56 15.88
N ARG A 291 -2.07 -26.84 15.84
CA ARG A 291 -2.83 -27.84 15.06
C ARG A 291 -4.24 -28.03 15.61
N GLY A 292 -4.42 -27.92 16.92
CA GLY A 292 -5.74 -28.04 17.56
C GLY A 292 -6.73 -26.92 17.21
N THR A 293 -6.30 -25.81 16.62
CA THR A 293 -7.19 -24.71 16.19
C THR A 293 -7.59 -24.77 14.72
N LEU A 294 -6.84 -25.50 13.91
CA LEU A 294 -7.17 -25.75 12.51
C LEU A 294 -7.97 -27.06 12.46
N GLY A 295 -9.28 -26.96 12.67
CA GLY A 295 -10.21 -28.09 12.55
C GLY A 295 -10.15 -28.77 11.19
#